data_AF-A0A848HR85-F1
#
_entry.id   AF-A0A848HR85-F1
#
_cell.length_a   1.000
_cell.length_b   1.000
_cell.length_c   1.000
_cell.angle_alpha   90.00
_cell.angle_beta   90.00
_cell.angle_gamma   90.00
#
_symmetry.space_group_name_H-M   'P 1'
#
loop_
_entity.id
_entity.type
_entity.pdbx_description
1 polymer ?
#
loop_
_entity_poly.entity_id
_entity_poly.type
_entity_poly.pdbx_seq_one_letter_code
_entity_poly.pdbx_strand_id
1 'polypeptide(L)'
;MVAYSFKAQFAEPIITLEKRQTVRRLRKRHALPGEAVQLYTAMRTRHCRKLLDRDPVCKDVRRIDITIAGDHPELIASIAVEGLALDDAEIETFAWDDGFRPMADGSSARHHMGWFWLNSHGTGLFEGVVIRWEPRLG
;
A
#
# COMPACT_ATOMS: atom_id res chain seq x y z
N MET A 1 -5.28 0.81 19.23
CA MET A 1 -5.00 1.80 18.17
C MET A 1 -3.74 1.37 17.42
N VAL A 2 -3.78 1.33 16.09
CA VAL A 2 -2.68 0.83 15.25
C VAL A 2 -2.08 1.97 14.45
N ALA A 3 -0.75 2.07 14.47
CA ALA A 3 -0.01 3.02 13.67
C ALA A 3 0.71 2.32 12.50
N TYR A 4 0.71 2.99 11.35
CA TYR A 4 1.45 2.58 10.16
C TYR A 4 2.40 3.71 9.74
N SER A 5 3.69 3.38 9.63
CA SER A 5 4.68 4.32 9.09
C SER A 5 4.87 4.08 7.60
N PHE A 6 5.00 5.15 6.84
CA PHE A 6 5.21 5.15 5.40
C PHE A 6 6.57 5.75 5.04
N LYS A 7 7.11 5.36 3.88
CA LYS A 7 8.24 6.05 3.27
C LYS A 7 7.80 7.45 2.81
N ALA A 8 8.74 8.38 2.75
CA ALA A 8 8.47 9.79 2.48
C ALA A 8 7.65 10.04 1.20
N GLN A 9 7.89 9.27 0.14
CA GLN A 9 7.17 9.39 -1.15
C GLN A 9 5.65 9.20 -1.03
N PHE A 10 5.16 8.50 -0.01
CA PHE A 10 3.72 8.29 0.19
C PHE A 10 3.07 9.32 1.11
N ALA A 11 3.85 10.27 1.67
CA ALA A 11 3.31 11.27 2.56
C ALA A 11 2.26 12.13 1.84
N GLU A 12 2.60 12.65 0.66
CA GLU A 12 1.70 13.52 -0.11
C GLU A 12 0.44 12.77 -0.58
N PRO A 13 0.53 11.59 -1.23
CA PRO A 13 -0.66 10.81 -1.60
C PRO A 13 -1.58 10.47 -0.41
N ILE A 14 -1.03 10.31 0.80
CA ILE A 14 -1.87 10.08 1.99
C ILE A 14 -2.59 11.37 2.40
N ILE A 15 -1.88 12.50 2.41
CA ILE A 15 -2.43 13.82 2.77
C ILE A 15 -3.54 14.22 1.81
N THR A 16 -3.35 14.02 0.50
CA THR A 16 -4.35 14.31 -0.54
C THR A 16 -5.45 13.26 -0.65
N LEU A 17 -5.45 12.25 0.24
CA LEU A 17 -6.44 11.15 0.30
C LEU A 17 -6.47 10.28 -0.96
N GLU A 18 -5.40 10.33 -1.73
CA GLU A 18 -5.14 9.60 -2.95
C GLU A 18 -4.67 8.17 -2.70
N LYS A 19 -3.91 7.95 -1.61
CA LYS A 19 -3.50 6.64 -1.12
C LYS A 19 -4.44 6.23 0.02
N ARG A 20 -5.21 5.17 -0.20
CA ARG A 20 -6.24 4.68 0.75
C ARG A 20 -6.00 3.26 1.24
N GLN A 21 -4.87 2.67 0.85
CA GLN A 21 -4.49 1.35 1.30
C GLN A 21 -2.99 1.21 1.57
N THR A 22 -2.63 0.14 2.27
CA THR A 22 -1.25 -0.28 2.49
C THR A 22 -1.17 -1.79 2.57
N VAL A 23 -0.16 -2.37 1.92
CA VAL A 23 0.21 -3.77 2.13
C VAL A 23 1.21 -3.89 3.27
N ARG A 24 1.04 -4.89 4.13
CA ARG A 24 1.92 -5.16 5.27
C ARG A 24 2.10 -6.67 5.44
N ARG A 25 3.31 -7.08 5.85
CA ARG A 25 3.55 -8.46 6.28
C ARG A 25 2.60 -8.83 7.43
N LEU A 26 2.32 -10.12 7.55
CA LEU A 26 1.61 -10.65 8.71
C LEU A 26 2.39 -10.34 9.99
N ARG A 27 1.65 -9.93 11.03
CA ARG A 27 2.18 -9.70 12.38
C ARG A 27 1.08 -10.00 13.39
N LYS A 28 1.43 -10.04 14.68
CA LYS A 28 0.50 -10.35 15.77
C LYS A 28 -0.82 -9.57 15.73
N ARG A 29 -0.80 -8.30 15.29
CA ARG A 29 -2.00 -7.46 15.22
C ARG A 29 -1.93 -6.44 14.09
N HIS A 30 -3.00 -6.35 13.30
CA HIS A 30 -3.31 -5.22 12.41
C HIS A 30 -4.54 -4.46 12.92
N ALA A 31 -4.90 -3.38 12.24
CA ALA A 31 -6.18 -2.72 12.50
C ALA A 31 -7.34 -3.68 12.18
N LEU A 32 -8.46 -3.53 12.86
CA LEU A 32 -9.71 -4.20 12.49
C LEU A 32 -10.65 -3.20 11.82
N PRO A 33 -11.58 -3.66 10.96
CA PRO A 33 -12.64 -2.81 10.42
C PRO A 33 -13.34 -2.01 11.53
N GLY A 34 -13.54 -0.71 11.31
CA GLY A 34 -14.09 0.23 12.30
C GLY A 34 -13.07 0.86 13.25
N GLU A 35 -11.84 0.34 13.33
CA GLU A 35 -10.79 0.96 14.15
C GLU A 35 -10.15 2.17 13.46
N ALA A 36 -9.85 3.21 14.24
CA ALA A 36 -9.01 4.31 13.78
C ALA A 36 -7.56 3.83 13.51
N VAL A 37 -6.98 4.26 12.38
CA VAL A 37 -5.59 4.00 12.02
C VAL A 37 -4.78 5.29 12.00
N GLN A 38 -3.64 5.29 12.66
CA GLN A 38 -2.76 6.45 12.67
C GLN A 38 -1.70 6.32 11.57
N LEU A 39 -1.62 7.31 10.69
CA LEU A 39 -0.70 7.31 9.56
C LEU A 39 0.46 8.27 9.85
N TYR A 40 1.69 7.73 9.81
CA TYR A 40 2.91 8.47 10.12
C TYR A 40 3.94 8.34 8.99
N THR A 41 4.91 9.24 8.97
CA THR A 41 6.19 9.02 8.28
C THR A 41 7.35 9.12 9.26
N ALA A 42 8.48 8.48 8.93
CA ALA A 42 9.72 8.49 9.71
C ALA A 42 9.53 8.16 11.22
N MET A 43 8.62 7.23 11.54
CA MET A 43 8.31 6.84 12.91
C MET A 43 9.56 6.32 13.64
N ARG A 44 9.70 6.64 14.94
CA ARG A 44 10.88 6.36 15.79
C ARG A 44 12.15 7.14 15.43
N THR A 45 12.02 8.22 14.67
CA THR A 45 13.10 9.18 14.43
C THR A 45 12.66 10.57 14.88
N ARG A 46 13.61 11.52 14.98
CA ARG A 46 13.30 12.94 15.24
C ARG A 46 12.44 13.60 14.14
N HIS A 47 12.36 12.98 12.95
CA HIS A 47 11.57 13.47 11.82
C HIS A 47 10.16 12.86 11.77
N CYS A 48 9.75 12.14 12.82
CA CYS A 48 8.44 11.54 12.93
C CYS A 48 7.34 12.61 12.85
N ARG A 49 6.41 12.47 11.89
CA ARG A 49 5.22 13.32 11.78
C ARG A 49 3.99 12.52 11.42
N LYS A 50 2.85 12.91 11.99
CA LYS A 50 1.54 12.40 11.62
C LYS A 50 1.15 12.99 10.27
N LEU A 51 0.52 12.19 9.41
CA LEU A 51 0.19 12.58 8.04
C LEU A 51 -1.23 13.15 7.92
N LEU A 52 -2.16 12.72 8.78
CA LEU A 52 -3.53 13.23 8.82
C LEU A 52 -3.88 13.66 10.24
N ASP A 53 -4.51 14.82 10.38
CA ASP A 53 -4.96 15.32 11.69
C ASP A 53 -5.99 14.36 12.30
N ARG A 54 -7.00 13.99 11.51
CA ARG A 54 -8.01 12.99 11.86
C ARG A 54 -7.55 11.61 11.41
N ASP A 55 -7.58 10.65 12.33
CA ASP A 55 -7.27 9.26 12.01
C ASP A 55 -8.38 8.69 11.12
N PRO A 56 -8.05 8.20 9.91
CA PRO A 56 -9.03 7.51 9.07
C PRO A 56 -9.45 6.19 9.72
N VAL A 57 -10.58 5.66 9.27
CA VAL A 57 -11.16 4.43 9.80
C VAL A 57 -10.76 3.26 8.91
N CYS A 58 -10.23 2.19 9.49
CA CYS A 58 -9.99 0.96 8.78
C CYS A 58 -11.31 0.43 8.23
N LYS A 59 -11.36 0.22 6.92
CA LYS A 59 -12.53 -0.27 6.19
C LYS A 59 -12.47 -1.79 6.05
N ASP A 60 -11.35 -2.31 5.60
CA ASP A 60 -11.13 -3.75 5.48
C ASP A 60 -9.67 -4.14 5.72
N VAL A 61 -9.47 -5.41 6.08
CA VAL A 61 -8.18 -6.07 6.09
C VAL A 61 -8.35 -7.42 5.42
N ARG A 62 -7.59 -7.65 4.36
CA ARG A 62 -7.67 -8.88 3.55
C ARG A 62 -6.30 -9.48 3.31
N ARG A 63 -6.19 -10.81 3.27
CA ARG A 63 -4.97 -11.52 2.85
C ARG A 63 -4.62 -11.10 1.44
N ILE A 64 -3.33 -10.91 1.21
CA ILE A 64 -2.81 -10.56 -0.11
C ILE A 64 -1.49 -11.29 -0.36
N ASP A 65 -1.38 -11.80 -1.57
CA ASP A 65 -0.19 -12.43 -2.11
C ASP A 65 0.26 -11.61 -3.32
N ILE A 66 1.55 -11.26 -3.37
CA ILE A 66 2.14 -10.49 -4.46
C ILE A 66 3.36 -11.25 -4.97
N THR A 67 3.39 -11.57 -6.26
CA THR A 67 4.54 -12.21 -6.89
C THR A 67 5.34 -11.17 -7.65
N ILE A 68 6.63 -11.04 -7.30
CA ILE A 68 7.58 -10.17 -7.97
C ILE A 68 8.50 -11.03 -8.83
N ALA A 69 8.55 -10.76 -10.13
CA ALA A 69 9.40 -11.43 -11.11
C ALA A 69 10.28 -10.41 -11.83
N GLY A 70 11.60 -10.50 -11.65
CA GLY A 70 12.55 -9.50 -12.16
C GLY A 70 12.68 -9.45 -13.68
N ASP A 71 12.21 -10.48 -14.37
CA ASP A 71 12.15 -10.63 -15.82
C ASP A 71 10.78 -10.26 -16.41
N HIS A 72 9.78 -9.97 -15.57
CA HIS A 72 8.47 -9.53 -16.03
C HIS A 72 8.50 -8.03 -16.40
N PRO A 73 7.86 -7.60 -17.52
CA PRO A 73 7.89 -6.20 -17.97
C PRO A 73 7.45 -5.18 -16.89
N GLU A 74 6.47 -5.56 -16.09
CA GLU A 74 5.91 -4.74 -15.02
C GLU A 74 6.47 -5.06 -13.62
N LEU A 75 7.39 -6.02 -13.52
CA LEU A 75 7.99 -6.61 -12.30
C LEU A 75 7.00 -7.26 -11.32
N ILE A 76 5.78 -6.74 -11.16
CA ILE A 76 4.66 -7.44 -10.51
C ILE A 76 4.13 -8.46 -11.52
N ALA A 77 4.35 -9.75 -11.25
CA ALA A 77 3.80 -10.84 -12.06
C ALA A 77 2.34 -11.11 -11.73
N SER A 78 1.96 -11.06 -10.45
CA SER A 78 0.58 -11.26 -10.01
C SER A 78 0.29 -10.63 -8.65
N ILE A 79 -0.97 -10.30 -8.43
CA ILE A 79 -1.54 -9.98 -7.12
C ILE A 79 -2.78 -10.86 -6.92
N ALA A 80 -2.92 -11.47 -5.76
CA ALA A 80 -4.14 -12.16 -5.36
C ALA A 80 -4.64 -11.64 -4.01
N VAL A 81 -5.94 -11.33 -3.90
CA VAL A 81 -6.58 -10.88 -2.66
C VAL A 81 -7.59 -11.93 -2.22
N GLU A 82 -7.44 -12.47 -1.00
CA GLU A 82 -8.21 -13.63 -0.53
C GLU A 82 -8.17 -14.82 -1.51
N GLY A 83 -7.02 -15.05 -2.15
CA GLY A 83 -6.82 -16.12 -3.13
C GLY A 83 -7.42 -15.85 -4.51
N LEU A 84 -8.10 -14.71 -4.72
CA LEU A 84 -8.62 -14.31 -6.02
C LEU A 84 -7.57 -13.47 -6.75
N ALA A 85 -7.09 -13.98 -7.89
CA ALA A 85 -6.14 -13.28 -8.74
C ALA A 85 -6.80 -12.04 -9.36
N LEU A 86 -6.11 -10.90 -9.27
CA LEU A 86 -6.49 -9.67 -9.94
C LEU A 86 -6.03 -9.72 -11.41
N ASP A 87 -6.85 -9.18 -12.31
CA ASP A 87 -6.43 -8.94 -13.69
C ASP A 87 -5.51 -7.71 -13.81
N ASP A 88 -4.97 -7.44 -15.01
CA ASP A 88 -4.02 -6.36 -15.21
C ASP A 88 -4.60 -4.97 -14.90
N ALA A 89 -5.89 -4.73 -15.18
CA ALA A 89 -6.55 -3.45 -14.91
C ALA A 89 -6.86 -3.29 -13.41
N GLU A 90 -7.20 -4.38 -12.74
CA GLU A 90 -7.37 -4.43 -11.29
C GLU A 90 -6.03 -4.21 -10.56
N ILE A 91 -4.92 -4.77 -11.08
CA ILE A 91 -3.58 -4.52 -10.54
C ILE A 91 -3.19 -3.06 -10.71
N GLU A 92 -3.46 -2.46 -11.86
CA GLU A 92 -3.19 -1.03 -12.09
C GLU A 92 -3.99 -0.15 -11.12
N THR A 93 -5.28 -0.45 -10.95
CA THR A 93 -6.14 0.23 -9.97
C THR A 93 -5.63 0.02 -8.54
N PHE A 94 -5.19 -1.20 -8.21
CA PHE A 94 -4.61 -1.52 -6.91
C PHE A 94 -3.35 -0.69 -6.63
N ALA A 95 -2.45 -0.59 -7.60
CA ALA A 95 -1.24 0.23 -7.49
C ALA A 95 -1.59 1.71 -7.30
N TRP A 96 -2.61 2.20 -8.01
CA TRP A 96 -3.14 3.55 -7.84
C TRP A 96 -3.65 3.80 -6.41
N ASP A 97 -4.50 2.92 -5.89
CA ASP A 97 -5.02 3.04 -4.53
C ASP A 97 -3.92 2.90 -3.45
N ASP A 98 -2.84 2.17 -3.77
CA ASP A 98 -1.64 2.06 -2.95
C ASP A 98 -0.66 3.24 -3.18
N GLY A 99 -1.09 4.30 -3.86
CA GLY A 99 -0.38 5.57 -3.97
C GLY A 99 0.77 5.59 -4.98
N PHE A 100 0.82 4.63 -5.90
CA PHE A 100 1.66 4.69 -7.09
C PHE A 100 0.90 5.39 -8.22
N ARG A 101 1.60 6.01 -9.17
CA ARG A 101 0.98 6.78 -10.26
C ARG A 101 1.72 6.51 -11.55
N PRO A 102 1.08 6.52 -12.72
CA PRO A 102 1.80 6.53 -13.98
C PRO A 102 2.68 7.78 -14.08
N MET A 103 3.79 7.68 -14.81
CA MET A 103 4.70 8.80 -15.07
C MET A 103 4.59 9.28 -16.53
N ALA A 104 5.12 10.48 -16.77
CA ALA A 104 5.07 11.12 -18.10
C ALA A 104 5.85 10.34 -19.18
N ASP A 105 6.73 9.42 -18.79
CA ASP A 105 7.46 8.51 -19.69
C ASP A 105 6.60 7.33 -20.18
N GLY A 106 5.33 7.26 -19.77
CA GLY A 106 4.38 6.22 -20.16
C GLY A 106 4.41 4.97 -19.28
N SER A 107 5.26 4.92 -18.25
CA SER A 107 5.27 3.81 -17.30
C SER A 107 4.02 3.84 -16.39
N SER A 108 3.46 2.66 -16.14
CA SER A 108 2.20 2.45 -15.39
C SER A 108 2.40 2.57 -13.87
N ALA A 109 1.31 2.70 -13.11
CA ALA A 109 1.38 2.64 -11.65
C ALA A 109 1.85 1.25 -11.18
N ARG A 110 1.44 0.18 -11.87
CA ARG A 110 1.95 -1.19 -11.65
C ARG A 110 3.46 -1.24 -11.83
N HIS A 111 4.03 -0.59 -12.84
CA HIS A 111 5.46 -0.56 -13.09
C HIS A 111 6.24 0.00 -11.89
N HIS A 112 5.79 1.14 -11.35
CA HIS A 112 6.46 1.78 -10.21
C HIS A 112 6.27 1.02 -8.93
N MET A 113 5.08 0.43 -8.74
CA MET A 113 4.85 -0.52 -7.65
C MET A 113 5.87 -1.66 -7.77
N GLY A 114 6.02 -2.25 -8.95
CA GLY A 114 6.99 -3.29 -9.24
C GLY A 114 8.41 -2.94 -8.82
N TRP A 115 8.93 -1.79 -9.24
CA TRP A 115 10.26 -1.32 -8.85
C TRP A 115 10.38 -1.08 -7.34
N PHE A 116 9.37 -0.47 -6.73
CA PHE A 116 9.36 -0.25 -5.30
C PHE A 116 9.44 -1.57 -4.52
N TRP A 117 8.65 -2.55 -4.95
CA TRP A 117 8.55 -3.86 -4.33
C TRP A 117 9.83 -4.67 -4.53
N LEU A 118 10.38 -4.69 -5.74
CA LEU A 118 11.67 -5.32 -6.03
C LEU A 118 12.78 -4.76 -5.13
N ASN A 119 12.87 -3.43 -5.01
CA ASN A 119 13.88 -2.78 -4.17
C ASN A 119 13.66 -2.97 -2.66
N SER A 120 12.41 -3.23 -2.24
CA SER A 120 12.06 -3.37 -0.82
C SER A 120 12.05 -4.82 -0.34
N HIS A 121 11.81 -5.78 -1.23
CA HIS A 121 11.52 -7.17 -0.90
C HIS A 121 12.25 -8.20 -1.77
N GLY A 122 12.84 -7.82 -2.89
CA GLY A 122 13.45 -8.74 -3.85
C GLY A 122 12.41 -9.42 -4.76
N THR A 123 12.84 -10.46 -5.46
CA THR A 123 11.97 -11.33 -6.27
C THR A 123 11.32 -12.41 -5.42
N GLY A 124 10.25 -13.03 -5.95
CA GLY A 124 9.53 -14.12 -5.32
C GLY A 124 8.18 -13.72 -4.74
N LEU A 125 7.63 -14.58 -3.89
CA LEU A 125 6.33 -14.40 -3.26
C LEU A 125 6.45 -13.53 -2.01
N PHE A 126 5.59 -12.53 -1.91
CA PHE A 126 5.28 -11.84 -0.67
C PHE A 126 3.88 -12.21 -0.19
N GLU A 127 3.77 -12.62 1.08
CA GLU A 127 2.51 -12.88 1.76
C GLU A 127 2.24 -11.84 2.85
N GLY A 128 1.03 -11.33 2.91
CA GLY A 128 0.65 -10.31 3.88
C GLY A 128 -0.83 -10.04 3.97
N VAL A 129 -1.13 -8.80 4.37
CA VAL A 129 -2.47 -8.24 4.30
C VAL A 129 -2.44 -6.89 3.60
N VAL A 130 -3.49 -6.60 2.85
CA VAL A 130 -3.85 -5.25 2.46
C VAL A 130 -4.81 -4.69 3.50
N ILE A 131 -4.50 -3.52 4.04
CA ILE A 131 -5.36 -2.76 4.94
C ILE A 131 -5.86 -1.55 4.16
N ARG A 132 -7.18 -1.41 4.05
CA ARG A 132 -7.82 -0.24 3.44
C ARG A 132 -8.46 0.62 4.50
N TRP A 133 -8.50 1.92 4.26
CA TRP A 133 -9.14 2.87 5.14
C TRP A 133 -9.95 3.90 4.37
N GLU A 134 -10.86 4.55 5.06
CA GLU A 134 -11.63 5.66 4.55
C GLU A 134 -11.34 6.93 5.37
N PRO A 135 -11.26 8.11 4.70
CA PRO A 135 -11.14 9.37 5.40
C PRO A 135 -12.32 9.58 6.34
N ARG A 136 -12.05 10.07 7.55
CA ARG A 136 -13.12 10.47 8.46
C ARG A 136 -13.61 11.86 8.08
N LEU A 137 -14.59 11.91 7.17
CA LEU A 137 -15.27 13.15 6.80
C LEU A 137 -16.01 13.69 8.02
N GLY A 138 -15.97 15.01 8.18
CA GLY A 138 -16.66 15.74 9.26
C GLY A 138 -18.10 16.02 8.92
#